data_AF-A0A2V9B0E4-F1
#
_entry.id   AF-A0A2V9B0E4-F1
#
_cell.length_a   1.000
_cell.length_b   1.000
_cell.length_c   1.000
_cell.angle_alpha   90.00
_cell.angle_beta   90.00
_cell.angle_gamma   90.00
#
_symmetry.space_group_name_H-M   'P 1'
#
loop_
_entity.id
_entity.type
_entity.pdbx_description
1 polymer ?
#
loop_
_entity_poly.entity_id
_entity_poly.type
_entity_poly.pdbx_seq_one_letter_code
_entity_poly.pdbx_strand_id
1 'polypeptide(L)'
;QRLSYITVVFVLFPFMFVSGFAMSPAITSVFPQFVTMFGGHQTARTLHFFAANLLVLFLLVHVAMVILAGFTKRVRAMITGYAIAKKERV
;
A
#
# COMPACT_ATOMS: atom_id res chain seq x y z
N GLN A 1 -10.20 7.36 0.84
CA GLN A 1 -9.31 7.61 1.99
C GLN A 1 -9.44 6.48 3.03
N ARG A 2 -10.50 6.41 3.87
CA ARG A 2 -10.60 5.38 4.94
C ARG A 2 -10.71 3.92 4.44
N LEU A 3 -11.67 3.64 3.53
CA LEU A 3 -11.84 2.32 2.90
C LEU A 3 -10.60 1.90 2.11
N SER A 4 -10.07 2.81 1.29
CA SER A 4 -8.86 2.59 0.50
C SER A 4 -7.65 2.21 1.37
N TYR A 5 -7.51 2.84 2.55
CA TYR A 5 -6.43 2.55 3.48
C TYR A 5 -6.55 1.14 4.08
N ILE A 6 -7.75 0.74 4.50
CA ILE A 6 -7.99 -0.60 5.05
C ILE A 6 -7.69 -1.67 3.99
N THR A 7 -8.19 -1.50 2.77
CA THR A 7 -7.93 -2.44 1.68
C THR A 7 -6.44 -2.57 1.38
N VAL A 8 -5.70 -1.46 1.31
CA VAL A 8 -4.27 -1.52 1.00
C VAL A 8 -3.47 -2.15 2.13
N VAL A 9 -3.76 -1.79 3.38
CA VAL A 9 -3.01 -2.28 4.54
C VAL A 9 -3.30 -3.75 4.83
N PHE A 10 -4.55 -4.20 4.72
CA PHE A 10 -4.93 -5.56 5.10
C PHE A 10 -4.99 -6.57 3.95
N VAL A 11 -5.00 -6.12 2.70
CA VAL A 11 -5.07 -7.03 1.53
C VAL A 11 -3.83 -6.90 0.67
N LEU A 12 -3.52 -5.69 0.21
CA LEU A 12 -2.49 -5.47 -0.78
C LEU A 12 -1.08 -5.65 -0.18
N PHE A 13 -0.86 -5.16 1.03
CA PHE A 13 0.41 -5.31 1.76
C PHE A 13 0.75 -6.76 2.11
N PRO A 14 -0.17 -7.55 2.73
CA PRO A 14 0.11 -8.94 3.05
C PRO A 14 0.32 -9.78 1.78
N PHE A 15 -0.44 -9.52 0.72
CA PHE A 15 -0.25 -10.19 -0.57
C PHE A 15 1.13 -9.91 -1.18
N MET A 16 1.60 -8.67 -1.10
CA MET A 16 2.95 -8.29 -1.54
C MET A 16 4.05 -8.97 -0.72
N PHE A 17 3.83 -9.08 0.60
CA PHE A 17 4.75 -9.74 1.52
C PHE A 17 4.88 -11.24 1.23
N VAL A 18 3.75 -11.93 1.08
CA VAL A 18 3.72 -13.38 0.79
C VAL A 18 4.30 -13.69 -0.59
N SER A 19 3.96 -12.92 -1.62
CA SER A 19 4.51 -13.11 -2.97
C SER A 19 6.02 -12.79 -3.06
N GLY A 20 6.51 -11.81 -2.28
CA GLY A 20 7.94 -11.53 -2.14
C GLY A 20 8.69 -12.67 -1.47
N PHE A 21 8.11 -13.29 -0.43
CA PHE A 21 8.67 -14.47 0.23
C PHE A 21 8.75 -15.67 -0.71
N ALA A 22 7.76 -15.87 -1.58
CA ALA A 22 7.81 -16.90 -2.60
C ALA A 22 8.94 -16.71 -3.63
N MET A 23 9.50 -15.50 -3.79
CA MET A 23 10.65 -15.26 -4.67
C MET A 23 12.00 -15.25 -3.95
N SER A 24 12.03 -15.33 -2.62
CA SER A 24 13.27 -15.31 -1.85
C SER A 24 13.96 -16.67 -1.87
N PRO A 25 15.22 -16.78 -2.34
CA PRO A 25 15.97 -18.04 -2.38
C PRO A 25 16.15 -18.68 -1.00
N ALA A 26 16.14 -17.87 0.07
CA ALA A 26 16.25 -18.35 1.45
C ALA A 26 14.99 -19.06 1.96
N ILE A 27 13.81 -18.66 1.50
CA ILE A 27 12.54 -19.31 1.88
C ILE A 27 12.30 -20.52 0.99
N THR A 28 12.60 -20.41 -0.30
CA THR A 28 12.37 -21.49 -1.26
C THR A 28 13.34 -22.66 -1.11
N SER A 29 14.51 -22.44 -0.50
CA SER A 29 15.44 -23.51 -0.13
C SER A 29 14.97 -24.33 1.07
N VAL A 30 14.24 -23.71 2.02
CA VAL A 30 13.72 -24.37 3.22
C VAL A 30 12.32 -24.96 2.98
N PHE A 31 11.47 -24.25 2.22
CA PHE A 31 10.09 -24.64 1.90
C PHE A 31 9.82 -24.52 0.39
N PRO A 32 10.32 -25.46 -0.43
CA PRO A 32 10.11 -25.43 -1.89
C PRO A 32 8.64 -25.57 -2.29
N GLN A 33 7.81 -26.19 -1.44
CA GLN A 33 6.37 -26.33 -1.66
C GLN A 33 5.63 -24.98 -1.68
N PHE A 34 6.18 -23.95 -1.03
CA PHE A 34 5.59 -22.61 -0.96
C PHE A 34 5.51 -21.95 -2.34
N VAL A 35 6.52 -22.14 -3.19
CA VAL A 35 6.53 -21.69 -4.59
C VAL A 35 5.59 -22.50 -5.47
N THR A 36 5.49 -23.80 -5.22
CA THR A 36 4.61 -24.66 -6.02
C THR A 36 3.13 -24.33 -5.81
N MET A 37 2.74 -23.89 -4.60
CA MET A 37 1.37 -23.40 -4.32
C MET A 37 1.04 -22.13 -5.12
N PHE A 38 2.03 -21.30 -5.42
CA PHE A 38 1.88 -20.12 -6.28
C PHE A 38 1.91 -20.45 -7.78
N GLY A 39 2.02 -21.73 -8.17
CA GLY A 39 2.13 -22.15 -9.57
C GLY A 39 3.52 -21.93 -10.17
N GLY A 40 4.57 -21.89 -9.33
CA GLY A 40 5.96 -21.75 -9.74
C GLY A 40 6.50 -20.33 -9.67
N HIS A 41 7.83 -20.20 -9.80
CA HIS A 41 8.54 -18.91 -9.68
C HIS A 41 8.10 -17.87 -10.71
N GLN A 42 7.74 -18.31 -11.92
CA GLN A 42 7.31 -17.42 -12.99
C GLN A 42 5.93 -16.81 -12.69
N THR A 43 5.00 -17.62 -12.21
CA THR A 43 3.66 -17.17 -11.81
C THR A 43 3.73 -16.26 -10.58
N ALA A 44 4.59 -16.60 -9.59
CA ALA A 44 4.86 -15.74 -8.44
C ALA A 44 5.38 -14.36 -8.84
N ARG A 45 6.28 -14.30 -9.84
CA ARG A 45 6.81 -13.03 -10.37
C ARG A 45 5.72 -12.18 -11.01
N THR A 46 4.89 -12.77 -11.86
CA THR A 46 3.79 -12.05 -12.52
C THR A 46 2.79 -11.49 -11.49
N LEU A 47 2.39 -12.29 -10.50
CA LEU A 47 1.48 -11.85 -9.43
C LEU A 47 2.09 -10.72 -8.58
N HIS A 48 3.37 -10.81 -8.26
CA HIS A 48 4.07 -9.77 -7.51
C HIS A 48 4.17 -8.47 -8.30
N PHE A 49 4.54 -8.52 -9.59
CA PHE A 49 4.55 -7.33 -10.43
C PHE A 49 3.16 -6.71 -10.57
N PHE A 50 2.12 -7.51 -10.68
CA PHE A 50 0.74 -7.01 -10.71
C PHE A 50 0.38 -6.28 -9.41
N ALA A 51 0.66 -6.88 -8.25
CA ALA A 51 0.46 -6.25 -6.95
C ALA A 51 1.29 -4.97 -6.76
N ALA A 52 2.55 -4.96 -7.22
CA ALA A 52 3.42 -3.80 -7.22
C ALA A 52 2.80 -2.64 -8.02
N ASN A 53 2.29 -2.93 -9.23
CA ASN A 53 1.64 -1.93 -10.07
C ASN A 53 0.36 -1.37 -9.40
N LEU A 54 -0.45 -2.21 -8.76
CA LEU A 54 -1.61 -1.72 -7.98
C LEU A 54 -1.19 -0.83 -6.82
N LEU A 55 -0.12 -1.17 -6.09
CA LEU A 55 0.41 -0.34 -5.00
C LEU A 55 0.90 1.01 -5.50
N VAL A 56 1.64 1.04 -6.62
CA VAL A 56 2.11 2.28 -7.26
C VAL A 56 0.91 3.12 -7.73
N LEU A 57 -0.06 2.53 -8.41
CA LEU A 57 -1.28 3.23 -8.85
C LEU A 57 -2.04 3.81 -7.66
N PHE A 58 -2.21 3.03 -6.59
CA PHE A 58 -2.83 3.50 -5.35
C PHE A 58 -2.07 4.69 -4.77
N LEU A 59 -0.73 4.62 -4.70
CA LEU A 59 0.09 5.72 -4.22
C LEU A 59 -0.14 6.99 -5.05
N LEU A 60 -0.13 6.89 -6.38
CA LEU A 60 -0.37 8.03 -7.28
C LEU A 60 -1.75 8.65 -7.05
N VAL A 61 -2.80 7.84 -7.03
CA VAL A 61 -4.18 8.30 -6.80
C VAL A 61 -4.33 8.89 -5.40
N HIS A 62 -3.72 8.26 -4.39
CA HIS A 62 -3.74 8.74 -3.02
C HIS A 62 -3.07 10.10 -2.89
N VAL A 63 -1.87 10.27 -3.45
CA VAL A 63 -1.14 11.54 -3.44
C VAL A 63 -1.91 12.61 -4.20
N ALA A 64 -2.47 12.31 -5.38
CA ALA A 64 -3.31 13.24 -6.14
C ALA A 64 -4.51 13.73 -5.32
N MET A 65 -5.21 12.81 -4.63
CA MET A 65 -6.30 13.16 -3.71
C MET A 65 -5.84 14.06 -2.55
N VAL A 66 -4.64 13.84 -2.00
CA VAL A 66 -4.10 14.68 -0.93
C VAL A 66 -3.74 16.08 -1.45
N ILE A 67 -3.17 16.19 -2.66
CA ILE A 67 -2.87 17.47 -3.31
C ILE A 67 -4.18 18.27 -3.52
N LEU A 68 -5.20 17.64 -4.11
CA LEU A 68 -6.52 18.25 -4.34
C LEU A 68 -7.24 18.63 -3.03
N ALA A 69 -7.09 17.83 -1.97
CA ALA A 69 -7.67 18.12 -0.67
C ALA A 69 -6.95 19.25 0.11
N GLY A 70 -5.90 19.85 -0.48
CA GLY A 70 -5.12 20.94 0.09
C GLY A 70 -3.98 20.44 0.98
N PHE A 71 -2.89 20.00 0.36
CA PHE A 71 -1.67 19.50 1.01
C PHE A 71 -1.17 20.45 2.11
N THR A 72 -1.06 21.75 1.80
CA THR A 72 -0.49 22.76 2.70
C THR A 72 -1.35 23.03 3.93
N LYS A 73 -2.69 23.00 3.83
CA LYS A 73 -3.57 23.25 4.99
C LYS A 73 -3.61 22.06 5.96
N ARG A 74 -3.54 20.83 5.43
CA ARG A 74 -3.59 19.58 6.23
C ARG A 74 -2.24 19.17 6.80
N VAL A 75 -1.16 19.26 6.01
CA VAL A 75 0.21 18.98 6.49
C VAL A 75 0.64 20.01 7.52
N ARG A 76 0.30 21.30 7.31
CA ARG A 76 0.54 22.32 8.34
C ARG A 76 -0.23 21.98 9.61
N ALA A 77 -1.51 21.59 9.55
CA ALA A 77 -2.25 21.18 10.74
C ALA A 77 -1.64 19.95 11.46
N MET A 78 -1.03 19.00 10.73
CA MET A 78 -0.31 17.86 11.33
C MET A 78 1.01 18.27 12.00
N ILE A 79 1.75 19.22 11.43
CA ILE A 79 3.05 19.67 11.97
C ILE A 79 2.85 20.72 13.08
N THR A 80 1.89 21.63 12.93
CA THR A 80 1.70 22.77 13.84
C THR A 80 0.61 22.53 14.88
N GLY A 81 -0.16 21.44 14.82
CA GLY A 81 -1.23 21.10 15.77
C GLY A 81 -2.47 22.02 15.74
N TYR A 82 -2.35 23.23 15.18
CA TYR A 82 -3.46 24.15 14.98
C TYR A 82 -4.31 23.72 13.77
N ALA A 83 -5.37 22.96 14.03
CA ALA A 83 -6.55 23.02 13.19
C ALA A 83 -7.07 24.46 13.25
N ILE A 84 -7.29 25.11 12.10
CA ILE A 84 -8.07 26.35 12.08
C ILE A 84 -9.49 25.93 12.51
N ALA A 85 -9.74 25.94 13.82
CA ALA A 85 -11.08 25.88 14.36
C ALA A 85 -11.80 27.07 13.74
N LYS A 86 -12.71 26.79 12.80
CA LYS A 86 -13.65 27.78 12.30
C LYS A 86 -14.36 28.30 13.54
N LYS A 87 -14.01 29.51 13.98
CA LYS A 87 -14.73 30.23 15.02
C LYS A 87 -16.18 30.29 14.56
N GLU A 88 -17.01 29.40 15.09
CA GLU A 88 -18.45 29.57 15.00
C GLU A 88 -18.74 30.85 15.77
N ARG A 89 -18.98 31.93 15.01
CA ARG A 89 -19.53 33.16 15.54
C ARG A 89 -20.96 32.82 15.92
N VAL A 90 -21.17 32.61 17.22
CA VAL A 90 -22.47 32.76 17.88
C VAL A 90 -22.72 34.24 18.07
#